data_AF-A0A956C4R6-F1
#
_entry.id   AF-A0A956C4R6-F1
#
_cell.length_a   1.000
_cell.length_b   1.000
_cell.length_c   1.000
_cell.angle_alpha   90.00
_cell.angle_beta   90.00
_cell.angle_gamma   90.00
#
_symmetry.space_group_name_H-M   'P 1'
#
loop_
_entity.id
_entity.type
_entity.pdbx_description
1 polymer ?
#
loop_
_entity_poly.entity_id
_entity_poly.type
_entity_poly.pdbx_seq_one_letter_code
_entity_poly.pdbx_strand_id
1 'polypeptide(L)'
;LGDNIYDSGVSSVDDPQWQSKFEVPYAAINLDFFAVLGNHDYGANGAGTDFPKGKNEIDYTAKSTKWKMPAAYYTQVKGPMELFALDTNKILFGQDSDQKKDMTAAFAASTAKWKIAVGHHPYRSNGPHGNAGSYDKVPIPPVNGSNVKSFMDDVVCGKADLYISGHDHSRQWLDVNCAGTSLAVSGAGAKATELKGSNPALFQSLDLGFLYITVDDKTLKAEWVDDNGKVESPVTLTK
;
A
#
# COMPACT_ATOMS: atom_id res chain seq x y z
N LEU A 1 -4.14 -2.61 1.21
CA LEU A 1 -3.05 -1.62 1.06
C LEU A 1 -3.62 -0.26 1.43
N GLY A 2 -4.16 -0.13 2.66
CA GLY A 2 -5.00 1.00 3.03
C GLY A 2 -6.41 0.94 2.43
N ASP A 3 -7.26 1.84 2.91
CA ASP A 3 -8.70 1.88 2.65
C ASP A 3 -9.35 0.54 2.97
N ASN A 4 -9.06 0.06 4.17
CA ASN A 4 -9.48 -1.24 4.65
C ASN A 4 -10.99 -1.23 4.90
N ILE A 5 -11.53 -0.12 5.44
CA ILE A 5 -12.94 0.00 5.82
C ILE A 5 -13.54 1.32 5.29
N TYR A 6 -14.13 1.26 4.10
CA TYR A 6 -14.87 2.39 3.50
C TYR A 6 -16.16 2.76 4.27
N ASP A 7 -16.69 3.98 4.21
CA ASP A 7 -16.10 5.16 3.58
C ASP A 7 -15.34 6.03 4.58
N SER A 8 -15.42 5.73 5.89
CA SER A 8 -14.86 6.57 6.93
C SER A 8 -14.20 5.77 8.05
N GLY A 9 -13.68 4.58 7.75
CA GLY A 9 -13.01 3.73 8.74
C GLY A 9 -13.98 3.20 9.81
N VAL A 10 -13.40 2.56 10.82
CA VAL A 10 -14.13 2.07 11.99
C VAL A 10 -14.15 3.08 13.13
N SER A 11 -15.21 3.07 13.92
CA SER A 11 -15.38 3.92 15.10
C SER A 11 -14.73 3.35 16.37
N SER A 12 -14.51 2.03 16.43
CA SER A 12 -13.86 1.32 17.54
C SER A 12 -13.45 -0.10 17.12
N VAL A 13 -12.82 -0.85 18.04
CA VAL A 13 -12.54 -2.29 17.86
C VAL A 13 -13.80 -3.17 17.90
N ASP A 14 -14.92 -2.63 18.36
CA ASP A 14 -16.23 -3.30 18.44
C ASP A 14 -17.17 -2.90 17.30
N ASP A 15 -16.71 -2.06 16.37
CA ASP A 15 -17.50 -1.61 15.23
C ASP A 15 -17.98 -2.82 14.39
N PRO A 16 -19.30 -2.97 14.15
CA PRO A 16 -19.85 -4.07 13.36
C PRO A 16 -19.28 -4.18 11.95
N GLN A 17 -18.70 -3.11 11.41
CA GLN A 17 -18.02 -3.12 10.11
C GLN A 17 -16.88 -4.12 10.04
N TRP A 18 -16.21 -4.43 11.16
CA TRP A 18 -15.20 -5.49 11.18
C TRP A 18 -15.74 -6.84 10.73
N GLN A 19 -16.96 -7.17 11.14
CA GLN A 19 -17.59 -8.43 10.74
C GLN A 19 -17.95 -8.43 9.27
N SER A 20 -18.64 -7.38 8.81
CA SER A 20 -19.16 -7.34 7.44
C SER A 20 -18.11 -7.09 6.38
N LYS A 21 -16.98 -6.44 6.72
CA LYS A 21 -15.96 -6.02 5.75
C LYS A 21 -14.61 -6.73 5.87
N PHE A 22 -14.37 -7.44 6.98
CA PHE A 22 -13.12 -8.18 7.16
C PHE A 22 -13.35 -9.63 7.61
N GLU A 23 -13.93 -9.86 8.80
CA GLU A 23 -13.92 -11.20 9.39
C GLU A 23 -14.74 -12.21 8.58
N VAL A 24 -15.96 -11.84 8.15
CA VAL A 24 -16.82 -12.71 7.34
C VAL A 24 -16.30 -12.87 5.91
N PRO A 25 -15.97 -11.81 5.15
CA PRO A 25 -15.46 -11.95 3.78
C PRO A 25 -14.19 -12.81 3.68
N TYR A 26 -13.32 -12.72 4.69
CA TYR A 26 -12.05 -13.46 4.73
C TYR A 26 -12.07 -14.65 5.69
N ALA A 27 -13.24 -15.18 6.07
CA ALA A 27 -13.38 -16.26 7.04
C ALA A 27 -12.60 -17.54 6.66
N ALA A 28 -12.55 -17.86 5.36
CA ALA A 28 -11.87 -19.05 4.84
C ALA A 28 -10.33 -18.89 4.74
N ILE A 29 -9.80 -17.68 4.94
CA ILE A 29 -8.36 -17.42 4.83
C ILE A 29 -7.71 -17.58 6.20
N ASN A 30 -6.82 -18.58 6.31
CA ASN A 30 -6.04 -18.88 7.51
C ASN A 30 -4.60 -18.36 7.38
N LEU A 31 -4.46 -17.07 7.06
CA LEU A 31 -3.18 -16.38 6.93
C LEU A 31 -3.24 -15.03 7.65
N ASP A 32 -2.07 -14.53 8.08
CA ASP A 32 -1.93 -13.18 8.62
C ASP A 32 -2.19 -12.13 7.54
N PHE A 33 -2.94 -11.08 7.90
CA PHE A 33 -3.16 -9.87 7.11
C PHE A 33 -2.32 -8.72 7.67
N PHE A 34 -1.22 -8.40 6.99
CA PHE A 34 -0.39 -7.25 7.31
C PHE A 34 -0.99 -5.98 6.69
N ALA A 35 -1.76 -5.24 7.48
CA ALA A 35 -2.50 -4.07 7.01
C ALA A 35 -1.70 -2.77 7.13
N VAL A 36 -2.07 -1.78 6.31
CA VAL A 36 -1.62 -0.38 6.39
C VAL A 36 -2.83 0.54 6.29
N LEU A 37 -2.74 1.79 6.73
CA LEU A 37 -3.84 2.77 6.65
C LEU A 37 -3.86 3.49 5.31
N GLY A 38 -5.07 3.75 4.81
CA GLY A 38 -5.38 4.68 3.72
C GLY A 38 -6.13 5.92 4.22
N ASN A 39 -6.56 6.75 3.29
CA ASN A 39 -7.25 8.00 3.62
C ASN A 39 -8.68 7.74 4.17
N HIS A 40 -9.36 6.67 3.74
CA HIS A 40 -10.69 6.34 4.28
C HIS A 40 -10.64 5.82 5.72
N ASP A 41 -9.56 5.14 6.11
CA ASP A 41 -9.35 4.62 7.47
C ASP A 41 -9.19 5.77 8.49
N TYR A 42 -8.70 6.92 8.01
CA TYR A 42 -8.65 8.19 8.71
C TYR A 42 -9.91 9.06 8.54
N GLY A 43 -11.04 8.45 8.17
CA GLY A 43 -12.36 9.08 8.27
C GLY A 43 -12.63 10.25 7.32
N ALA A 44 -13.57 11.10 7.74
CA ALA A 44 -14.00 12.29 7.01
C ALA A 44 -14.40 12.02 5.55
N ASN A 45 -15.14 10.94 5.29
CA ASN A 45 -15.55 10.49 3.96
C ASN A 45 -14.38 10.35 2.97
N GLY A 46 -13.24 9.86 3.44
CA GLY A 46 -12.03 9.70 2.64
C GLY A 46 -11.14 10.93 2.56
N ALA A 47 -11.46 12.04 3.25
CA ALA A 47 -10.54 13.17 3.31
C ALA A 47 -9.27 12.85 4.13
N GLY A 48 -9.30 11.82 4.99
CA GLY A 48 -8.12 11.33 5.69
C GLY A 48 -7.59 12.25 6.78
N THR A 49 -8.45 13.08 7.38
CA THR A 49 -8.05 14.10 8.35
C THR A 49 -8.39 13.76 9.80
N ASP A 50 -9.12 12.67 10.07
CA ASP A 50 -9.45 12.20 11.42
C ASP A 50 -8.40 11.20 11.94
N PHE A 51 -7.18 11.71 12.16
CA PHE A 51 -6.01 10.92 12.56
C PHE A 51 -6.21 10.01 13.79
N PRO A 52 -7.00 10.38 14.81
CA PRO A 52 -7.29 9.46 15.92
C PRO A 52 -7.90 8.12 15.49
N LYS A 53 -8.65 8.06 14.37
CA LYS A 53 -9.34 6.82 13.94
C LYS A 53 -8.41 5.70 13.54
N GLY A 54 -7.21 6.01 13.03
CA GLY A 54 -6.23 4.97 12.67
C GLY A 54 -5.88 4.06 13.86
N LYS A 55 -6.01 4.57 15.10
CA LYS A 55 -5.80 3.77 16.32
C LYS A 55 -6.78 2.60 16.44
N ASN A 56 -8.00 2.72 15.92
CA ASN A 56 -9.01 1.66 16.02
C ASN A 56 -8.57 0.40 15.25
N GLU A 57 -7.92 0.56 14.10
CA GLU A 57 -7.40 -0.56 13.30
C GLU A 57 -6.12 -1.14 13.88
N ILE A 58 -5.27 -0.30 14.48
CA ILE A 58 -4.09 -0.76 15.22
C ILE A 58 -4.54 -1.62 16.41
N ASP A 59 -5.46 -1.12 17.22
CA ASP A 59 -5.96 -1.80 18.42
C ASP A 59 -6.70 -3.09 18.08
N TYR A 60 -7.32 -3.19 16.89
CA TYR A 60 -7.99 -4.39 16.43
C TYR A 60 -7.04 -5.60 16.27
N THR A 61 -5.73 -5.36 16.14
CA THR A 61 -4.69 -6.41 16.18
C THR A 61 -4.78 -7.27 17.45
N ALA A 62 -5.20 -6.70 18.58
CA ALA A 62 -5.36 -7.45 19.83
C ALA A 62 -6.62 -8.33 19.85
N LYS A 63 -7.57 -8.08 18.94
CA LYS A 63 -8.88 -8.75 18.91
C LYS A 63 -8.98 -9.83 17.83
N SER A 64 -8.38 -9.60 16.67
CA SER A 64 -8.39 -10.56 15.56
C SER A 64 -7.16 -11.46 15.57
N THR A 65 -7.37 -12.75 15.28
CA THR A 65 -6.27 -13.72 15.21
C THR A 65 -5.42 -13.53 13.95
N LYS A 66 -5.99 -12.94 12.88
CA LYS A 66 -5.36 -12.79 11.57
C LYS A 66 -5.05 -11.35 11.17
N TRP A 67 -5.71 -10.33 11.73
CA TRP A 67 -5.32 -8.93 11.50
C TRP A 67 -3.99 -8.61 12.19
N LYS A 68 -3.01 -8.11 11.45
CA LYS A 68 -1.69 -7.71 11.95
C LYS A 68 -1.38 -6.27 11.55
N MET A 69 -1.45 -5.38 12.54
CA MET A 69 -1.15 -3.97 12.38
C MET A 69 -0.66 -3.38 13.71
N PRO A 70 0.60 -3.67 14.10
CA PRO A 70 1.10 -3.33 15.43
C PRO A 70 1.29 -1.82 15.65
N ALA A 71 1.41 -1.04 14.58
CA ALA A 71 1.56 0.41 14.58
C ALA A 71 1.10 1.00 13.24
N ALA A 72 1.01 2.33 13.14
CA ALA A 72 0.64 3.02 11.91
C ALA A 72 1.64 2.76 10.77
N TYR A 73 2.92 2.65 11.12
CA TYR A 73 4.00 2.19 10.25
C TYR A 73 4.85 1.17 11.04
N TYR A 74 5.40 0.17 10.36
CA TYR A 74 6.15 -0.91 11.00
C TYR A 74 6.98 -1.68 9.98
N THR A 75 7.89 -2.54 10.46
CA THR A 75 8.51 -3.56 9.61
C THR A 75 8.17 -4.97 10.06
N GLN A 76 8.24 -5.92 9.14
CA GLN A 76 7.98 -7.32 9.43
C GLN A 76 8.85 -8.22 8.54
N VAL A 77 9.72 -8.99 9.18
CA VAL A 77 10.49 -10.04 8.49
C VAL A 77 9.62 -11.28 8.28
N LYS A 78 9.63 -11.84 7.07
CA LYS A 78 8.99 -13.11 6.70
C LYS A 78 9.89 -13.86 5.72
N GLY A 79 10.54 -14.93 6.18
CA GLY A 79 11.47 -15.71 5.35
C GLY A 79 12.59 -14.82 4.79
N PRO A 80 12.84 -14.82 3.47
CA PRO A 80 13.93 -14.03 2.86
C PRO A 80 13.59 -12.54 2.70
N MET A 81 12.36 -12.12 3.00
CA MET A 81 11.92 -10.74 2.81
C MET A 81 11.67 -9.98 4.12
N GLU A 82 11.80 -8.66 4.05
CA GLU A 82 11.29 -7.72 5.04
C GLU A 82 10.30 -6.76 4.39
N LEU A 83 9.12 -6.68 5.01
CA LEU A 83 8.07 -5.74 4.67
C LEU A 83 8.31 -4.42 5.41
N PHE A 84 8.21 -3.30 4.70
CA PHE A 84 8.25 -1.94 5.24
C PHE A 84 6.88 -1.30 5.03
N ALA A 85 6.03 -1.39 6.05
CA ALA A 85 4.67 -0.90 6.03
C ALA A 85 4.62 0.59 6.38
N LEU A 86 4.14 1.41 5.45
CA LEU A 86 4.15 2.86 5.52
C LEU A 86 2.73 3.42 5.75
N ASP A 87 2.64 4.42 6.62
CA ASP A 87 1.48 5.31 6.71
C ASP A 87 1.66 6.50 5.76
N THR A 88 1.27 6.29 4.51
CA THR A 88 1.35 7.33 3.48
C THR A 88 0.36 8.48 3.69
N ASN A 89 -0.70 8.29 4.48
CA ASN A 89 -1.64 9.37 4.76
C ASN A 89 -1.03 10.38 5.73
N LYS A 90 -0.36 9.92 6.79
CA LYS A 90 0.43 10.82 7.64
C LYS A 90 1.56 11.50 6.88
N ILE A 91 2.23 10.79 5.96
CA ILE A 91 3.23 11.40 5.06
C ILE A 91 2.60 12.50 4.22
N LEU A 92 1.45 12.25 3.58
CA LEU A 92 0.74 13.26 2.79
C LEU A 92 0.58 14.55 3.59
N PHE A 93 0.07 14.46 4.83
CA PHE A 93 -0.16 15.62 5.71
C PHE A 93 1.08 16.12 6.47
N GLY A 94 2.29 15.61 6.18
CA GLY A 94 3.54 16.07 6.81
C GLY A 94 3.67 15.71 8.30
N GLN A 95 2.99 14.65 8.74
CA GLN A 95 3.02 14.12 10.10
C GLN A 95 3.89 12.85 10.20
N ASP A 96 5.02 12.84 9.49
CA ASP A 96 5.85 11.66 9.26
C ASP A 96 7.26 11.76 9.83
N SER A 97 7.59 12.77 10.63
CA SER A 97 8.97 12.95 11.15
C SER A 97 9.57 11.69 11.80
N ASP A 98 8.83 11.04 12.69
CA ASP A 98 9.25 9.78 13.32
C ASP A 98 9.33 8.64 12.29
N GLN A 99 8.30 8.50 11.44
CA GLN A 99 8.27 7.49 10.37
C GLN A 99 9.46 7.63 9.41
N LYS A 100 9.80 8.85 8.98
CA LYS A 100 10.93 9.13 8.08
C LYS A 100 12.24 8.71 8.73
N LYS A 101 12.45 9.08 10.00
CA LYS A 101 13.63 8.67 10.76
C LYS A 101 13.70 7.14 10.90
N ASP A 102 12.63 6.51 11.35
CA ASP A 102 12.58 5.09 11.66
C ASP A 102 12.71 4.23 10.40
N MET A 103 12.01 4.56 9.32
CA MET A 103 12.11 3.84 8.05
C MET A 103 13.48 4.01 7.40
N THR A 104 14.09 5.20 7.48
CA THR A 104 15.47 5.42 7.00
C THR A 104 16.45 4.50 7.74
N ALA A 105 16.33 4.43 9.08
CA ALA A 105 17.16 3.55 9.89
C ALA A 105 16.88 2.06 9.59
N ALA A 106 15.61 1.68 9.44
CA ALA A 106 15.21 0.30 9.17
C ALA A 106 15.74 -0.19 7.80
N PHE A 107 15.60 0.60 6.73
CA PHE A 107 16.14 0.22 5.41
C PHE A 107 17.66 0.03 5.43
N ALA A 108 18.37 0.89 6.17
CA ALA A 108 19.82 0.82 6.32
C ALA A 108 20.26 -0.40 7.16
N ALA A 109 19.52 -0.74 8.21
CA ALA A 109 19.82 -1.86 9.09
C ALA A 109 19.40 -3.23 8.52
N SER A 110 18.42 -3.26 7.63
CA SER A 110 17.85 -4.50 7.10
C SER A 110 18.85 -5.33 6.31
N THR A 111 19.01 -6.58 6.76
CA THR A 111 19.82 -7.62 6.09
C THR A 111 18.97 -8.57 5.24
N ALA A 112 17.66 -8.30 5.10
CA ALA A 112 16.77 -9.15 4.30
C ALA A 112 17.22 -9.19 2.84
N LYS A 113 17.01 -10.35 2.19
CA LYS A 113 17.33 -10.51 0.77
C LYS A 113 16.41 -9.64 -0.06
N TRP A 114 15.12 -9.60 0.25
CA TRP A 114 14.15 -8.76 -0.43
C TRP A 114 13.57 -7.71 0.51
N LYS A 115 13.58 -6.45 0.08
CA LYS A 115 13.01 -5.31 0.82
C LYS A 115 11.78 -4.83 0.06
N ILE A 116 10.60 -5.03 0.64
CA ILE A 116 9.32 -4.70 -0.01
C ILE A 116 8.66 -3.61 0.81
N ALA A 117 8.47 -2.43 0.22
CA ALA A 117 7.72 -1.34 0.83
C ALA A 117 6.24 -1.44 0.43
N VAL A 118 5.34 -1.19 1.38
CA VAL A 118 3.89 -1.14 1.12
C VAL A 118 3.28 0.11 1.74
N GLY A 119 2.35 0.73 1.03
CA GLY A 119 1.66 1.94 1.48
C GLY A 119 0.33 2.10 0.77
N HIS A 120 -0.41 3.16 1.08
CA HIS A 120 -1.68 3.42 0.42
C HIS A 120 -1.50 4.25 -0.86
N HIS A 121 -0.91 5.44 -0.75
CA HIS A 121 -0.80 6.38 -1.87
C HIS A 121 0.32 6.00 -2.85
N PRO A 122 0.07 6.00 -4.18
CA PRO A 122 1.07 5.61 -5.18
C PRO A 122 2.13 6.69 -5.39
N TYR A 123 3.40 6.30 -5.57
CA TYR A 123 4.44 7.24 -6.04
C TYR A 123 4.17 7.66 -7.49
N ARG A 124 3.78 6.69 -8.32
CA ARG A 124 3.37 6.84 -9.71
C ARG A 124 2.14 5.99 -9.96
N SER A 125 1.23 6.48 -10.79
CA SER A 125 0.01 5.78 -11.15
C SER A 125 -0.58 6.36 -12.44
N ASN A 126 -1.18 5.49 -13.25
CA ASN A 126 -2.04 5.87 -14.36
C ASN A 126 -3.50 6.02 -13.98
N GLY A 127 -3.87 5.81 -12.71
CA GLY A 127 -5.22 6.03 -12.22
C GLY A 127 -5.62 7.51 -12.12
N PRO A 128 -6.87 7.81 -11.73
CA PRO A 128 -7.38 9.18 -11.63
C PRO A 128 -6.60 10.06 -10.63
N HIS A 129 -6.16 9.52 -9.49
CA HIS A 129 -5.39 10.27 -8.51
C HIS A 129 -3.97 10.55 -9.01
N GLY A 130 -3.32 9.56 -9.61
CA GLY A 130 -2.13 9.76 -10.42
C GLY A 130 -0.83 9.87 -9.63
N ASN A 131 0.07 10.74 -10.08
CA ASN A 131 1.47 10.78 -9.61
C ASN A 131 1.65 11.63 -8.35
N ALA A 132 2.43 11.12 -7.39
CA ALA A 132 2.83 11.90 -6.21
C ALA A 132 3.53 13.20 -6.61
N GLY A 133 3.11 14.32 -6.00
CA GLY A 133 3.51 15.69 -6.34
C GLY A 133 2.56 16.39 -7.34
N SER A 134 1.60 15.65 -7.90
CA SER A 134 0.55 16.18 -8.78
C SER A 134 -0.75 15.39 -8.63
N TYR A 135 -1.06 14.89 -7.43
CA TYR A 135 -2.31 14.15 -7.19
C TYR A 135 -3.53 14.98 -7.59
N ASP A 136 -4.48 14.31 -8.26
CA ASP A 136 -5.72 14.89 -8.80
C ASP A 136 -5.51 16.12 -9.70
N LYS A 137 -4.26 16.35 -10.16
CA LYS A 137 -3.81 17.57 -10.86
C LYS A 137 -4.05 18.85 -10.05
N VAL A 138 -4.12 18.73 -8.73
CA VAL A 138 -4.26 19.86 -7.81
C VAL A 138 -2.87 20.41 -7.50
N PRO A 139 -2.62 21.73 -7.63
CA PRO A 139 -1.29 22.30 -7.40
C PRO A 139 -1.01 22.66 -5.93
N ILE A 140 -1.87 22.26 -4.99
CA ILE A 140 -1.88 22.75 -3.60
C ILE A 140 -1.34 21.67 -2.65
N PRO A 141 -0.26 21.90 -1.91
CA PRO A 141 0.13 21.05 -0.78
C PRO A 141 -0.84 21.17 0.40
N PRO A 142 -1.01 20.12 1.23
CA PRO A 142 -0.38 18.80 1.08
C PRO A 142 -1.06 17.90 0.04
N VAL A 143 -2.28 18.23 -0.39
CA VAL A 143 -3.16 17.32 -1.16
C VAL A 143 -2.60 16.92 -2.52
N ASN A 144 -1.70 17.71 -3.11
CA ASN A 144 -0.99 17.35 -4.34
C ASN A 144 0.00 16.17 -4.19
N GLY A 145 0.26 15.68 -2.97
CA GLY A 145 1.18 14.57 -2.74
C GLY A 145 2.66 14.94 -2.75
N SER A 146 3.02 16.22 -2.63
CA SER A 146 4.43 16.66 -2.61
C SER A 146 5.24 15.99 -1.50
N ASN A 147 4.64 15.82 -0.31
CA ASN A 147 5.28 15.16 0.82
C ASN A 147 5.46 13.66 0.57
N VAL A 148 4.46 13.00 -0.04
CA VAL A 148 4.60 11.60 -0.47
C VAL A 148 5.73 11.47 -1.49
N LYS A 149 5.79 12.36 -2.49
CA LYS A 149 6.87 12.35 -3.47
C LYS A 149 8.24 12.48 -2.78
N SER A 150 8.41 13.46 -1.90
CA SER A 150 9.67 13.68 -1.18
C SER A 150 10.05 12.48 -0.31
N PHE A 151 9.10 11.88 0.41
CA PHE A 151 9.36 10.70 1.22
C PHE A 151 9.81 9.52 0.37
N MET A 152 9.12 9.27 -0.75
CA MET A 152 9.47 8.18 -1.66
C MET A 152 10.87 8.38 -2.26
N ASP A 153 11.18 9.59 -2.71
CA ASP A 153 12.51 9.93 -3.25
C ASP A 153 13.61 9.73 -2.18
N ASP A 154 13.36 10.19 -0.95
CA ASP A 154 14.37 10.20 0.12
C ASP A 154 14.54 8.84 0.81
N VAL A 155 13.47 8.07 0.97
CA VAL A 155 13.41 6.92 1.90
C VAL A 155 13.20 5.59 1.17
N VAL A 156 12.51 5.56 0.03
CA VAL A 156 12.11 4.28 -0.59
C VAL A 156 12.84 4.00 -1.88
N CYS A 157 12.88 4.97 -2.81
CA CYS A 157 13.52 4.79 -4.11
C CYS A 157 15.00 4.43 -3.95
N GLY A 158 15.40 3.35 -4.61
CA GLY A 158 16.73 2.75 -4.56
C GLY A 158 17.07 2.02 -3.26
N LYS A 159 16.15 1.95 -2.30
CA LYS A 159 16.34 1.24 -1.01
C LYS A 159 15.43 0.02 -0.87
N ALA A 160 14.26 0.03 -1.51
CA ALA A 160 13.40 -1.13 -1.67
C ALA A 160 13.59 -1.78 -3.04
N ASP A 161 13.35 -3.08 -3.13
CA ASP A 161 13.29 -3.80 -4.41
C ASP A 161 11.94 -3.56 -5.10
N LEU A 162 10.87 -3.45 -4.32
CA LEU A 162 9.49 -3.25 -4.77
C LEU A 162 8.74 -2.33 -3.81
N TYR A 163 7.99 -1.36 -4.36
CA TYR A 163 6.95 -0.61 -3.65
C TYR A 163 5.57 -0.97 -4.20
N ILE A 164 4.64 -1.35 -3.31
CA ILE A 164 3.27 -1.71 -3.67
C ILE A 164 2.30 -0.74 -2.98
N SER A 165 1.47 -0.08 -3.79
CA SER A 165 0.45 0.85 -3.31
C SER A 165 -0.96 0.46 -3.72
N GLY A 166 -1.96 1.12 -3.14
CA GLY A 166 -3.36 1.06 -3.55
C GLY A 166 -3.84 2.42 -4.06
N HIS A 167 -4.89 2.94 -3.42
CA HIS A 167 -5.56 4.23 -3.66
C HIS A 167 -6.22 4.35 -5.03
N ASP A 168 -5.44 4.26 -6.11
CA ASP A 168 -6.00 4.17 -7.45
C ASP A 168 -6.56 2.75 -7.68
N HIS A 169 -7.85 2.69 -7.99
CA HIS A 169 -8.64 1.46 -8.15
C HIS A 169 -8.33 0.77 -9.48
N SER A 170 -7.13 0.21 -9.59
CA SER A 170 -6.61 -0.49 -10.78
C SER A 170 -5.46 -1.43 -10.41
N ARG A 171 -5.05 -2.28 -11.37
CA ARG A 171 -3.87 -3.14 -11.28
C ARG A 171 -2.81 -2.59 -12.22
N GLN A 172 -1.60 -2.31 -11.75
CA GLN A 172 -0.54 -1.71 -12.56
C GLN A 172 0.84 -2.21 -12.13
N TRP A 173 1.71 -2.49 -13.09
CA TRP A 173 3.15 -2.57 -12.90
C TRP A 173 3.81 -1.52 -13.81
N LEU A 174 4.37 -0.48 -13.19
CA LEU A 174 4.86 0.69 -13.91
C LEU A 174 6.34 0.53 -14.28
N ASP A 175 6.66 0.92 -15.51
CA ASP A 175 8.03 0.97 -16.02
C ASP A 175 8.57 2.41 -15.93
N VAL A 176 8.72 2.89 -14.70
CA VAL A 176 9.17 4.25 -14.40
C VAL A 176 10.26 4.24 -13.35
N ASN A 177 11.20 5.18 -13.48
CA ASN A 177 12.38 5.20 -12.64
C ASN A 177 12.06 5.62 -11.19
N CYS A 178 12.42 4.75 -10.23
CA CYS A 178 12.49 5.03 -8.80
C CYS A 178 13.83 4.49 -8.26
N ALA A 179 14.92 4.89 -8.94
CA ALA A 179 16.31 4.51 -8.61
C ALA A 179 16.52 2.99 -8.47
N GLY A 180 15.85 2.19 -9.30
CA GLY A 180 15.92 0.72 -9.28
C GLY A 180 14.81 0.03 -8.47
N THR A 181 14.00 0.75 -7.70
CA THR A 181 12.81 0.19 -7.04
C THR A 181 11.68 0.00 -8.06
N SER A 182 11.14 -1.22 -8.14
CA SER A 182 9.94 -1.50 -8.94
C SER A 182 8.69 -0.92 -8.30
N LEU A 183 7.68 -0.58 -9.11
CA LEU A 183 6.46 0.08 -8.64
C LEU A 183 5.22 -0.67 -9.11
N ALA A 184 4.37 -1.06 -8.16
CA ALA A 184 3.09 -1.71 -8.44
C ALA A 184 1.93 -0.99 -7.74
N VAL A 185 0.79 -0.88 -8.44
CA VAL A 185 -0.49 -0.44 -7.88
C VAL A 185 -1.44 -1.63 -7.89
N SER A 186 -1.91 -2.04 -6.70
CA SER A 186 -2.85 -3.16 -6.51
C SER A 186 -4.07 -2.68 -5.73
N GLY A 187 -4.83 -1.75 -6.32
CA GLY A 187 -6.00 -1.10 -5.71
C GLY A 187 -7.35 -1.65 -6.16
N ALA A 188 -7.39 -2.67 -7.03
CA ALA A 188 -8.62 -3.17 -7.66
C ALA A 188 -9.31 -4.32 -6.88
N GLY A 189 -9.27 -4.31 -5.55
CA GLY A 189 -9.80 -5.43 -4.75
C GLY A 189 -11.32 -5.54 -4.70
N ALA A 190 -12.03 -4.42 -4.87
CA ALA A 190 -13.50 -4.37 -4.77
C ALA A 190 -14.17 -3.38 -5.74
N LYS A 191 -13.38 -2.50 -6.35
CA LYS A 191 -13.84 -1.50 -7.32
C LYS A 191 -12.71 -1.22 -8.30
N ALA A 192 -13.09 -0.85 -9.52
CA ALA A 192 -12.19 -0.29 -10.51
C ALA A 192 -12.68 1.11 -10.91
N THR A 193 -11.75 1.97 -11.31
CA THR A 193 -12.06 3.28 -11.89
C THR A 193 -11.58 3.33 -13.34
N GLU A 194 -10.57 4.15 -13.63
CA GLU A 194 -10.11 4.47 -14.97
C GLU A 194 -8.58 4.60 -15.00
N LEU A 195 -7.99 4.42 -16.18
CA LEU A 195 -6.56 4.63 -16.41
C LEU A 195 -6.40 5.85 -17.33
N LYS A 196 -6.22 7.03 -16.73
CA LYS A 196 -6.10 8.34 -17.39
C LYS A 196 -4.66 8.76 -17.68
N GLY A 197 -3.71 8.22 -16.92
CA GLY A 197 -2.29 8.57 -17.04
C GLY A 197 -1.59 7.85 -18.19
N SER A 198 -0.38 8.30 -18.48
CA SER A 198 0.44 7.81 -19.60
C SER A 198 1.85 7.42 -19.16
N ASN A 199 2.06 7.12 -17.87
CA ASN A 199 3.32 6.52 -17.43
C ASN A 199 3.51 5.19 -18.18
N PRO A 200 4.72 4.88 -18.70
CA PRO A 200 5.02 3.57 -19.24
C PRO A 200 4.69 2.48 -18.22
N ALA A 201 4.12 1.37 -18.69
CA ALA A 201 3.68 0.27 -17.85
C ALA A 201 4.00 -1.07 -18.53
N LEU A 202 4.55 -2.00 -17.76
CA LEU A 202 4.70 -3.40 -18.18
C LEU A 202 3.34 -4.12 -18.15
N PHE A 203 2.46 -3.68 -17.24
CA PHE A 203 1.10 -4.17 -17.12
C PHE A 203 0.18 -3.08 -16.59
N GLN A 204 -1.05 -3.04 -17.08
CA GLN A 204 -2.15 -2.34 -16.41
C GLN A 204 -3.49 -2.95 -16.80
N SER A 205 -4.43 -3.01 -15.86
CA SER A 205 -5.79 -3.50 -16.08
C SER A 205 -6.79 -2.83 -15.13
N LEU A 206 -8.03 -2.75 -15.58
CA LEU A 206 -9.20 -2.34 -14.78
C LEU A 206 -9.99 -3.54 -14.24
N ASP A 207 -9.66 -4.77 -14.61
CA ASP A 207 -10.32 -5.93 -14.03
C ASP A 207 -9.98 -6.00 -12.54
N LEU A 208 -10.96 -6.44 -11.75
CA LEU A 208 -10.77 -6.65 -10.31
C LEU A 208 -9.76 -7.76 -10.08
N GLY A 209 -9.08 -7.70 -8.94
CA GLY A 209 -8.07 -8.70 -8.61
C GLY A 209 -6.99 -8.19 -7.66
N PHE A 210 -5.91 -8.96 -7.58
CA PHE A 210 -4.81 -8.71 -6.67
C PHE A 210 -3.46 -9.15 -7.25
N LEU A 211 -2.38 -8.67 -6.63
CA LEU A 211 -1.02 -9.11 -6.91
C LEU A 211 -0.66 -10.29 -5.99
N TYR A 212 -0.28 -11.43 -6.58
CA TYR A 212 0.27 -12.58 -5.88
C TYR A 212 1.79 -12.60 -6.03
N ILE A 213 2.52 -12.72 -4.92
CA ILE A 213 3.98 -12.67 -4.93
C ILE A 213 4.55 -13.92 -4.26
N THR A 214 5.49 -14.56 -4.94
CA THR A 214 6.33 -15.63 -4.39
C THR A 214 7.77 -15.16 -4.32
N VAL A 215 8.45 -15.49 -3.22
CA VAL A 215 9.80 -15.00 -2.93
C VAL A 215 10.68 -16.15 -2.44
N ASP A 216 11.86 -16.29 -3.02
CA ASP A 216 12.97 -17.09 -2.51
C ASP A 216 14.24 -16.24 -2.41
N ASP A 217 15.39 -16.84 -2.09
CA ASP A 217 16.66 -16.10 -1.90
C ASP A 217 17.18 -15.40 -3.17
N LYS A 218 16.71 -15.78 -4.36
CA LYS A 218 17.22 -15.33 -5.67
C LYS A 218 16.17 -14.62 -6.51
N THR A 219 14.90 -14.96 -6.33
CA THR A 219 13.81 -14.49 -7.18
C THR A 219 12.64 -13.96 -6.36
N LEU A 220 12.06 -12.87 -6.87
CA LEU A 220 10.73 -12.39 -6.50
C LEU A 220 9.90 -12.43 -7.76
N LYS A 221 8.90 -13.31 -7.78
CA LYS A 221 7.97 -13.47 -8.90
C LYS A 221 6.60 -12.92 -8.49
N ALA A 222 6.14 -11.93 -9.22
CA ALA A 222 4.85 -11.29 -9.03
C ALA A 222 3.91 -11.62 -10.19
N GLU A 223 2.68 -12.00 -9.87
CA GLU A 223 1.66 -12.47 -10.80
C GLU A 223 0.33 -11.75 -10.50
N TRP A 224 -0.30 -11.19 -11.53
CA TRP A 224 -1.64 -10.63 -11.36
C TRP A 224 -2.66 -11.75 -11.40
N VAL A 225 -3.61 -11.72 -10.48
CA VAL A 225 -4.74 -12.66 -10.45
C VAL A 225 -6.01 -11.83 -10.57
N ASP A 226 -6.85 -12.10 -11.56
CA ASP A 226 -8.15 -11.44 -11.70
C ASP A 226 -9.21 -12.07 -10.78
N ASP A 227 -10.41 -11.48 -10.75
CA ASP A 227 -11.55 -11.94 -9.94
C ASP A 227 -12.15 -13.28 -10.40
N ASN A 228 -11.75 -13.79 -11.56
CA ASN A 228 -12.07 -15.13 -12.05
C ASN A 228 -10.96 -16.15 -11.74
N GLY A 229 -9.87 -15.73 -11.08
CA GLY A 229 -8.72 -16.57 -10.75
C GLY A 229 -7.74 -16.79 -11.91
N LYS A 230 -7.85 -16.04 -13.01
CA LYS A 230 -6.91 -16.10 -14.12
C LYS A 230 -5.61 -15.40 -13.75
N VAL A 231 -4.49 -16.07 -14.00
CA VAL A 231 -3.15 -15.53 -13.79
C VAL A 231 -2.69 -14.78 -15.03
N GLU A 232 -2.14 -13.57 -14.83
CA GLU A 232 -1.78 -12.63 -15.89
C GLU A 232 -0.39 -12.01 -15.65
N SER A 233 0.34 -11.82 -16.76
CA SER A 233 1.53 -10.97 -16.88
C SER A 233 2.53 -11.04 -15.70
N PRO A 234 3.28 -12.15 -15.57
CA PRO A 234 4.26 -12.30 -14.51
C PRO A 234 5.41 -11.29 -14.68
N VAL A 235 5.85 -10.69 -13.58
CA VAL A 235 7.11 -9.94 -13.50
C VAL A 235 8.04 -10.67 -12.54
N THR A 236 9.30 -10.86 -12.94
CA THR A 236 10.32 -11.50 -12.10
C THR A 236 11.47 -10.55 -11.87
N LEU A 237 11.78 -10.30 -10.59
CA LEU A 237 13.00 -9.62 -10.16
C LEU A 237 14.01 -10.68 -9.71
N THR A 238 15.29 -10.42 -9.97
CA THR A 238 16.39 -11.34 -9.64
C THR A 238 17.51 -10.61 -8.90
N LYS A 239 18.15 -11.29 -7.93
CA LYS A 239 19.37 -10.83 -7.25
C LYS A 239 20.61 -11.62 -7.66
#